data_AF-A0A7Y1TS02-F1
#
_entry.id   AF-A0A7Y1TS02-F1
#
_cell.length_a   1.000
_cell.length_b   1.000
_cell.length_c   1.000
_cell.angle_alpha   90.00
_cell.angle_beta   90.00
_cell.angle_gamma   90.00
#
_symmetry.space_group_name_H-M   'P 1'
#
loop_
_entity.id
_entity.type
_entity.pdbx_description
1 polymer ?
#
loop_
_entity_poly.entity_id
_entity_poly.type
_entity_poly.pdbx_seq_one_letter_code
_entity_poly.pdbx_strand_id
1 'polypeptide(L)'
;GKAVVDVDHAAYVMQGRLPQIRRALGVVRQELAASGTHAVTANDACLDAVQRSMTGPPLDVSPALFKAVLAGWIEQGLFGLEDPTK
;
A
#
# COMPACT_ATOMS: atom_id res chain seq x y z
N GLY A 1 -9.86 4.38 -20.60
CA GLY A 1 -10.02 3.06 -21.22
C GLY A 1 -9.04 2.08 -20.61
N LYS A 2 -7.87 1.90 -21.20
CA LYS A 2 -6.85 0.90 -20.81
C LYS A 2 -6.34 1.04 -19.36
N ALA A 3 -5.93 2.23 -18.94
CA ALA A 3 -5.36 2.45 -17.61
C ALA A 3 -6.32 2.15 -16.44
N VAL A 4 -7.64 2.35 -16.62
CA VAL A 4 -8.64 2.02 -15.59
C VAL A 4 -8.76 0.50 -15.44
N VAL A 5 -8.79 -0.22 -16.57
CA VAL A 5 -8.81 -1.69 -16.60
C VAL A 5 -7.56 -2.28 -15.95
N ASP A 6 -6.39 -1.66 -16.15
CA ASP A 6 -5.14 -2.08 -15.50
C ASP A 6 -5.16 -1.89 -13.98
N VAL A 7 -5.79 -0.81 -13.48
CA VAL A 7 -5.95 -0.54 -12.03
C VAL A 7 -6.97 -1.48 -11.40
N ASP A 8 -8.11 -1.75 -12.03
CA ASP A 8 -9.11 -2.69 -11.55
C ASP A 8 -8.55 -4.12 -11.48
N HIS A 9 -7.80 -4.53 -12.50
CA HIS A 9 -7.13 -5.83 -12.50
C HIS A 9 -6.07 -5.93 -11.40
N ALA A 10 -5.24 -4.90 -11.25
CA ALA A 10 -4.26 -4.84 -10.17
C ALA A 10 -4.92 -4.88 -8.78
N ALA A 11 -6.03 -4.15 -8.60
CA ALA A 11 -6.80 -4.17 -7.36
C ALA A 11 -7.33 -5.57 -7.04
N TYR A 12 -7.87 -6.27 -8.03
CA TYR A 12 -8.34 -7.65 -7.88
C TYR A 12 -7.20 -8.60 -7.45
N VAL A 13 -6.04 -8.53 -8.11
CA VAL A 13 -4.86 -9.34 -7.76
C VAL A 13 -4.36 -9.01 -6.34
N MET A 14 -4.31 -7.72 -5.99
CA MET A 14 -3.88 -7.25 -4.67
C MET A 14 -4.86 -7.59 -3.56
N GLN A 15 -6.17 -7.73 -3.86
CA GLN A 15 -7.18 -8.11 -2.85
C GLN A 15 -6.85 -9.48 -2.25
N GLY A 16 -6.36 -10.41 -3.07
CA GLY A 16 -5.89 -11.72 -2.62
C GLY A 16 -4.64 -11.66 -1.72
N ARG A 17 -3.98 -10.50 -1.60
CA ARG A 17 -2.81 -10.25 -0.75
C ARG A 17 -3.06 -9.26 0.38
N LEU A 18 -4.31 -8.86 0.64
CA LEU A 18 -4.65 -7.92 1.73
C LEU A 18 -4.02 -8.27 3.08
N PRO A 19 -3.99 -9.55 3.54
CA PRO A 19 -3.34 -9.88 4.81
C PRO A 19 -1.82 -9.57 4.81
N GLN A 20 -1.15 -9.75 3.68
CA GLN A 20 0.28 -9.47 3.55
C GLN A 20 0.54 -7.97 3.47
N ILE A 21 -0.28 -7.25 2.69
CA ILE A 21 -0.24 -5.78 2.60
C ILE A 21 -0.45 -5.15 3.99
N ARG A 22 -1.42 -5.64 4.77
CA ARG A 22 -1.65 -5.20 6.16
C ARG A 22 -0.44 -5.42 7.06
N ARG A 23 0.22 -6.59 6.95
CA ARG A 23 1.44 -6.89 7.72
C ARG A 23 2.59 -5.97 7.31
N ALA A 24 2.83 -5.80 6.01
CA ALA A 24 3.86 -4.93 5.48
C ALA A 24 3.65 -3.47 5.92
N LEU A 25 2.41 -2.97 5.84
CA LEU A 25 2.05 -1.67 6.39
C LEU A 25 2.32 -1.57 7.90
N GLY A 26 2.01 -2.62 8.67
CA GLY A 26 2.30 -2.67 10.10
C GLY A 26 3.79 -2.60 10.43
N VAL A 27 4.65 -3.24 9.62
CA VAL A 27 6.11 -3.16 9.77
C VAL A 27 6.61 -1.76 9.45
N VAL A 28 6.21 -1.21 8.30
CA VAL A 28 6.60 0.15 7.87
C VAL A 28 6.15 1.21 8.88
N ARG A 29 4.96 1.06 9.47
CA ARG A 29 4.49 1.93 10.57
C ARG A 29 5.39 1.86 11.80
N GLN A 30 5.81 0.66 12.20
CA GLN A 30 6.68 0.49 13.37
C GLN A 30 8.06 1.10 13.13
N GLU A 31 8.61 0.94 11.93
CA GLU A 31 9.89 1.56 11.54
C GLU A 31 9.80 3.09 11.54
N LEU A 32 8.72 3.65 10.99
CA LEU A 32 8.49 5.10 10.98
C LEU A 32 8.25 5.66 12.39
N ALA A 33 7.50 4.94 13.23
CA ALA A 33 7.32 5.32 14.63
C ALA A 33 8.65 5.32 15.38
N ALA A 34 9.51 4.31 15.14
CA ALA A 34 10.85 4.25 15.72
C ALA A 34 11.77 5.38 15.21
N SER A 35 11.59 5.85 13.98
CA SER A 35 12.32 7.00 13.43
C SER A 35 11.74 8.36 13.85
N GLY A 36 10.71 8.40 14.72
CA GLY A 36 10.03 9.62 15.14
C GLY A 36 9.14 10.25 14.06
N THR A 37 8.86 9.53 12.97
CA THR A 37 7.97 9.96 11.89
C THR A 37 6.55 9.49 12.19
N HIS A 38 5.67 10.42 12.59
CA HIS A 38 4.38 10.08 13.16
C HIS A 38 3.31 9.61 12.16
N ALA A 39 3.53 9.73 10.85
CA ALA A 39 2.52 9.41 9.86
C ALA A 39 3.04 8.52 8.72
N VAL A 40 2.34 7.40 8.49
CA VAL A 40 2.35 6.71 7.19
C VAL A 40 1.41 7.49 6.29
N THR A 41 1.90 8.55 5.68
CA THR A 41 1.21 9.16 4.54
C THR A 41 1.43 8.30 3.30
N ALA A 42 0.48 8.32 2.36
CA ALA A 42 0.64 7.70 1.05
C ALA A 42 1.67 8.48 0.21
N ASN A 43 2.92 8.49 0.64
CA ASN A 43 4.04 9.01 -0.14
C ASN A 43 4.76 7.87 -0.85
N ASP A 44 5.46 8.20 -1.93
CA ASP A 44 6.08 7.19 -2.81
C ASP A 44 7.05 6.27 -2.05
N ALA A 45 7.84 6.84 -1.13
CA ALA A 45 8.80 6.10 -0.30
C ALA A 45 8.13 5.08 0.63
N CYS A 46 6.99 5.42 1.24
CA CYS A 46 6.24 4.50 2.08
C CYS A 46 5.64 3.36 1.28
N LEU A 47 5.03 3.67 0.12
CA LEU A 47 4.45 2.65 -0.75
C LEU A 47 5.53 1.68 -1.28
N ASP A 48 6.70 2.21 -1.64
CA ASP A 48 7.88 1.41 -1.99
C ASP A 48 8.33 0.52 -0.82
N ALA A 49 8.37 1.03 0.40
CA ALA A 49 8.74 0.25 1.59
C ALA A 49 7.75 -0.88 1.88
N VAL A 50 6.44 -0.62 1.69
CA VAL A 50 5.40 -1.66 1.81
C VAL A 50 5.60 -2.73 0.75
N GLN A 51 5.83 -2.34 -0.50
CA GLN A 51 6.06 -3.27 -1.59
C GLN A 51 7.31 -4.14 -1.35
N ARG A 52 8.41 -3.57 -0.84
CA ARG A 52 9.62 -4.32 -0.46
C ARG A 52 9.42 -5.23 0.74
N SER A 53 8.55 -4.84 1.67
CA SER A 53 8.21 -5.62 2.87
C SER A 53 7.23 -6.75 2.58
N MET A 54 6.63 -6.80 1.39
CA MET A 54 5.84 -7.95 0.98
C MET A 54 6.73 -9.17 0.81
N THR A 55 6.32 -10.26 1.45
CA THR A 55 7.00 -11.56 1.37
C THR A 55 6.16 -12.52 0.54
N GLY A 56 6.83 -13.43 -0.18
CA GLY A 56 6.20 -14.44 -1.02
C GLY A 56 6.42 -14.23 -2.52
N PRO A 57 5.68 -14.97 -3.37
CA PRO A 57 5.82 -14.88 -4.81
C PRO A 57 5.43 -13.48 -5.32
N PRO A 58 6.12 -12.98 -6.36
CA PRO A 58 5.83 -11.66 -6.92
C PRO A 58 4.39 -11.57 -7.38
N LEU A 59 3.78 -10.41 -7.18
CA LEU A 59 2.50 -10.08 -7.77
C LEU A 59 2.67 -9.90 -9.28
N ASP A 60 1.72 -10.38 -10.07
CA ASP A 60 1.60 -10.02 -11.48
C ASP A 60 0.99 -8.62 -11.62
N VAL A 61 1.64 -7.64 -10.97
CA VAL A 61 1.23 -6.23 -10.89
C VAL A 61 2.50 -5.40 -10.96
N SER A 62 2.54 -4.44 -11.88
CA SER A 62 3.69 -3.55 -11.98
C SER A 62 3.83 -2.70 -10.72
N PRO A 63 5.06 -2.31 -10.31
CA PRO A 63 5.26 -1.47 -9.13
C PRO A 63 4.44 -0.18 -9.15
N ALA A 64 4.31 0.46 -10.31
CA ALA A 64 3.50 1.69 -10.45
C ALA A 64 2.01 1.44 -10.18
N LEU A 65 1.45 0.34 -10.69
CA LEU A 65 0.06 -0.04 -10.43
C LEU A 65 -0.16 -0.45 -8.98
N PHE A 66 0.79 -1.17 -8.39
CA PHE A 66 0.75 -1.52 -6.97
C PHE A 66 0.65 -0.27 -6.10
N LYS A 67 1.51 0.72 -6.36
CA LYS A 67 1.50 2.00 -5.65
C LYS A 67 0.21 2.77 -5.85
N ALA A 68 -0.30 2.86 -7.07
CA ALA A 68 -1.54 3.57 -7.37
C ALA A 68 -2.75 2.95 -6.65
N VAL A 69 -2.89 1.63 -6.70
CA VAL A 69 -3.97 0.91 -5.99
C VAL A 69 -3.83 1.06 -4.49
N LEU A 70 -2.62 0.86 -3.95
CA LEU A 70 -2.39 0.96 -2.52
C LEU A 70 -2.66 2.38 -2.00
N ALA A 71 -2.17 3.41 -2.70
CA ALA A 71 -2.45 4.80 -2.38
C ALA A 71 -3.96 5.06 -2.32
N GLY A 72 -4.71 4.64 -3.35
CA GLY A 72 -6.17 4.78 -3.37
C GLY A 72 -6.86 4.06 -2.21
N TRP A 73 -6.41 2.87 -1.82
CA TRP A 73 -6.95 2.16 -0.65
C TRP A 73 -6.62 2.82 0.68
N ILE A 74 -5.44 3.43 0.81
CA ILE A 74 -5.06 4.23 1.98
C ILE A 74 -5.96 5.47 2.09
N GLU A 75 -6.17 6.18 0.98
CA GLU A 75 -7.06 7.35 0.91
C GLU A 75 -8.52 7.00 1.20
N GLN A 76 -8.97 5.80 0.83
CA GLN A 76 -10.30 5.27 1.13
C GLN A 76 -10.45 4.74 2.58
N GLY A 77 -9.40 4.80 3.40
CA GLY A 77 -9.48 4.37 4.80
C GLY A 77 -9.42 2.85 5.01
N LEU A 78 -9.14 2.04 3.99
CA LEU A 78 -9.18 0.56 4.04
C LEU A 78 -8.26 -0.04 5.12
N PHE A 79 -7.25 0.73 5.53
CA PHE A 79 -6.21 0.35 6.47
C PHE A 79 -6.20 1.19 7.75
N GLY A 80 -7.16 2.10 7.96
CA GLY A 80 -7.17 2.99 9.13
C GLY A 80 -5.88 3.83 9.23
N LEU A 81 -5.42 4.32 8.08
CA LEU A 81 -4.24 5.18 7.91
C LEU A 81 -4.62 6.63 7.64
N GLU A 82 -5.92 6.91 7.60
CA GLU A 82 -6.44 8.26 7.52
C GLU A 82 -5.90 9.10 8.67
N ASP A 83 -5.49 10.32 8.31
CA ASP A 83 -5.04 11.31 9.28
C ASP A 83 -6.27 11.73 10.11
N PRO A 84 -6.27 11.55 11.44
CA PRO A 84 -7.41 11.90 12.30
C PRO A 84 -7.68 13.40 12.37
N THR A 85 -6.91 14.25 11.68
CA THR A 85 -7.10 15.71 11.62
C THR A 85 -7.77 16.20 10.33
N LYS A 86 -8.18 15.32 9.42
CA LYS A 86 -9.03 15.67 8.27
C LYS A 86 -10.53 15.62 8.59
#